data_AF-A0A0N0YDZ9-F1
#
_entry.id   AF-A0A0N0YDZ9-F1
#
_cell.length_a   1.000
_cell.length_b   1.000
_cell.length_c   1.000
_cell.angle_alpha   90.00
_cell.angle_beta   90.00
_cell.angle_gamma   90.00
#
_symmetry.space_group_name_H-M   'P 1'
#
loop_
_entity.id
_entity.type
_entity.pdbx_description
1 polymer ?
#
loop_
_entity_poly.entity_id
_entity_poly.type
_entity_poly.pdbx_seq_one_letter_code
_entity_poly.pdbx_strand_id
1 'polypeptide(L)'
;GLWAQASEMTGQLGADDLRRMARGGLLPLSSAQGLELFDAAGVLASEAALVPVRVDTATLRLRPETTPLMLRGLVRVSNRRQADAGTHRSQSFARTLLRLEPAEQEARVLELVRIEVASTLGHTSSDAIKPRQAFTDLGFDSLTAVDLRNRLNAVMGLRLPATLVFDYPTPAALAGFIRAEVLGTHSEPTAAVGTTGTTADDPIVIIGMSCRYPGGVSGPKDLWRLLSTAGDAVTGIPSDRGWDVDGLFDPDPDRPGTSYTREGGFLHDATHFDAEFFGISPREAVAMDPQQRLLLEASWEAVESADIDPASLRGSDTGVFAGLMYHDFAAYAAASAESLEGHLTTGTAGSVASGRVSYALGLEGPAVTVDTACSSSLVALHWAIQALRSGECSMALAGGVTV
;
A
#
# COMPACT_ATOMS: atom_id res chain seq x y z
N GLY A 1 -18.23 24.01 6.81
CA GLY A 1 -17.61 23.93 5.48
C GLY A 1 -16.40 24.83 5.41
N LEU A 2 -15.69 24.83 4.27
CA LEU A 2 -14.50 25.68 4.02
C LEU A 2 -14.86 27.17 4.01
N TRP A 3 -14.03 28.00 4.67
CA TRP A 3 -14.14 29.46 4.65
C TRP A 3 -13.25 30.07 3.56
N ALA A 4 -13.69 31.14 2.93
CA ALA A 4 -12.99 31.81 1.82
C ALA A 4 -11.75 32.57 2.29
N GLN A 5 -11.75 33.02 3.55
CA GLN A 5 -10.61 33.61 4.21
C GLN A 5 -9.64 32.50 4.64
N ALA A 6 -8.39 32.62 4.21
CA ALA A 6 -7.33 31.73 4.68
C ALA A 6 -7.10 31.93 6.18
N SER A 7 -7.21 30.85 6.95
CA SER A 7 -6.84 30.76 8.38
C SER A 7 -5.88 29.59 8.58
N GLU A 8 -5.36 29.37 9.78
CA GLU A 8 -4.39 28.28 10.06
C GLU A 8 -4.82 26.91 9.51
N MET A 9 -6.11 26.57 9.61
CA MET A 9 -6.66 25.31 9.09
C MET A 9 -6.75 25.20 7.56
N THR A 10 -6.77 26.33 6.84
CA THR A 10 -6.93 26.38 5.38
C THR A 10 -5.73 27.00 4.68
N GLY A 11 -4.70 27.39 5.45
CA GLY A 11 -3.53 28.12 4.98
C GLY A 11 -2.61 27.31 4.07
N GLN A 12 -2.75 25.98 4.04
CA GLN A 12 -2.02 25.10 3.13
C GLN A 12 -2.74 24.85 1.79
N LEU A 13 -3.98 25.32 1.62
CA LEU A 13 -4.71 25.16 0.36
C LEU A 13 -4.24 26.19 -0.67
N GLY A 14 -3.63 25.71 -1.74
CA GLY A 14 -3.18 26.54 -2.85
C GLY A 14 -4.31 26.95 -3.79
N ALA A 15 -4.00 27.82 -4.75
CA ALA A 15 -4.95 28.23 -5.79
C ALA A 15 -5.47 27.05 -6.64
N ASP A 16 -4.67 26.00 -6.80
CA ASP A 16 -5.06 24.77 -7.51
C ASP A 16 -6.07 23.93 -6.72
N ASP A 17 -5.94 23.87 -5.38
CA ASP A 17 -6.88 23.19 -4.50
C ASP A 17 -8.25 23.84 -4.52
N LEU A 18 -8.28 25.18 -4.45
CA LEU A 18 -9.52 25.96 -4.55
C LEU A 18 -10.20 25.76 -5.90
N ARG A 19 -9.44 25.75 -7.00
CA ARG A 19 -9.94 25.45 -8.35
C ARG A 19 -10.43 24.02 -8.49
N ARG A 20 -9.81 23.07 -7.79
CA ARG A 20 -10.23 21.66 -7.74
C ARG A 20 -11.56 21.50 -6.97
N MET A 21 -11.69 22.12 -5.81
CA MET A 21 -12.93 22.10 -5.01
C MET A 21 -14.11 22.73 -5.75
N ALA A 22 -13.89 23.88 -6.40
CA ALA A 22 -14.90 24.54 -7.22
C ALA A 22 -15.38 23.65 -8.37
N ARG A 23 -14.48 22.89 -9.01
CA ARG A 23 -14.83 21.90 -10.04
C ARG A 23 -15.70 20.75 -9.52
N GLY A 24 -15.60 20.43 -8.23
CA GLY A 24 -16.46 19.47 -7.53
C GLY A 24 -17.78 20.05 -7.02
N GLY A 25 -18.09 21.31 -7.35
CA GLY A 25 -19.32 21.98 -6.92
C GLY A 25 -19.32 22.42 -5.46
N LEU A 26 -18.18 22.39 -4.77
CA LEU A 26 -18.04 22.87 -3.39
C LEU A 26 -17.32 24.23 -3.42
N LEU A 27 -18.03 25.26 -2.96
CA LEU A 27 -17.51 26.62 -2.92
C LEU A 27 -17.16 27.03 -1.49
N PRO A 28 -16.13 27.86 -1.30
CA PRO A 28 -15.85 28.43 0.01
C PRO A 28 -16.98 29.40 0.43
N LEU A 29 -17.27 29.41 1.73
CA LEU A 29 -18.18 30.35 2.38
C LEU A 29 -17.43 31.63 2.73
N SER A 30 -17.97 32.81 2.40
CA SER A 30 -17.40 34.03 2.99
C SER A 30 -17.64 34.05 4.50
N SER A 31 -16.80 34.77 5.28
CA SER A 31 -17.04 34.92 6.72
C SER A 31 -18.46 35.36 7.07
N ALA A 32 -19.05 36.27 6.30
CA ALA A 32 -20.42 36.70 6.50
C ALA A 32 -21.42 35.54 6.34
N GLN A 33 -21.27 34.74 5.28
CA GLN A 33 -22.11 33.56 5.04
C GLN A 33 -21.89 32.46 6.10
N GLY A 34 -20.65 32.28 6.55
CA GLY A 34 -20.30 31.32 7.59
C GLY A 34 -20.95 31.65 8.93
N LEU A 35 -20.91 32.93 9.33
CA LEU A 35 -21.55 33.40 10.57
C LEU A 35 -23.07 33.33 10.50
N GLU A 36 -23.67 33.74 9.38
CA GLU A 36 -25.13 33.65 9.19
C GLU A 36 -25.64 32.21 9.29
N LEU A 37 -24.92 31.26 8.69
CA LEU A 37 -25.26 29.83 8.77
C LEU A 37 -24.99 29.23 10.15
N PHE A 38 -24.00 29.74 10.88
CA PHE A 38 -23.74 29.34 12.26
C PHE A 38 -24.89 29.75 13.19
N ASP A 39 -25.35 31.00 13.07
CA ASP A 39 -26.50 31.51 13.83
C ASP A 39 -27.78 30.72 13.49
N ALA A 40 -28.02 30.43 12.20
CA ALA A 40 -29.15 29.62 11.77
C ALA A 40 -29.10 28.19 12.31
N ALA A 41 -27.92 27.57 12.38
CA ALA A 41 -27.74 26.24 12.95
C ALA A 41 -28.05 26.21 14.45
N GLY A 42 -27.70 27.26 15.20
CA GLY A 42 -28.03 27.39 16.63
C GLY A 42 -29.52 27.48 16.91
N VAL A 43 -30.32 28.03 16.00
CA VAL A 43 -31.78 28.12 16.12
C VAL A 43 -32.49 26.82 15.72
N LEU A 44 -31.88 26.02 14.83
CA LEU A 44 -32.45 24.79 14.27
C LEU A 44 -32.08 23.52 15.02
N ALA A 45 -31.09 23.56 15.93
CA ALA A 45 -30.55 22.37 16.56
C ALA A 45 -31.39 21.90 17.75
N SER A 46 -32.11 20.78 17.60
CA SER A 46 -32.53 19.97 18.74
C SER A 46 -31.72 18.68 18.91
N GLU A 47 -31.21 18.02 17.86
CA GLU A 47 -30.53 16.70 18.05
C GLU A 47 -29.39 16.33 17.07
N ALA A 48 -29.00 17.16 16.08
CA ALA A 48 -27.94 16.81 15.11
C ALA A 48 -26.87 17.89 14.91
N ALA A 49 -25.60 17.49 14.80
CA ALA A 49 -24.50 18.38 14.43
C ALA A 49 -24.64 18.79 12.95
N LEU A 50 -25.10 20.01 12.71
CA LEU A 50 -25.27 20.57 11.36
C LEU A 50 -23.93 21.09 10.84
N VAL A 51 -23.57 20.72 9.60
CA VAL A 51 -22.37 21.25 8.91
C VAL A 51 -22.81 22.12 7.73
N PRO A 52 -22.60 23.45 7.79
CA PRO A 52 -22.96 24.33 6.69
C PRO A 52 -21.99 24.17 5.52
N VAL A 53 -22.53 23.96 4.31
CA VAL A 53 -21.77 23.78 3.07
C VAL A 53 -22.42 24.57 1.94
N ARG A 54 -21.61 25.24 1.12
CA ARG A 54 -22.08 25.92 -0.10
C ARG A 54 -21.88 25.03 -1.32
N VAL A 55 -22.99 24.62 -1.92
CA VAL A 55 -23.01 23.73 -3.08
C VAL A 55 -23.42 24.51 -4.33
N ASP A 56 -22.56 24.52 -5.35
CA ASP A 56 -22.88 25.01 -6.68
C ASP A 56 -23.53 23.89 -7.51
N THR A 57 -24.87 23.85 -7.44
CA THR A 57 -25.65 22.86 -8.17
C THR A 57 -25.53 23.00 -9.69
N ALA A 58 -25.21 24.18 -10.24
CA ALA A 58 -25.05 24.37 -11.68
C ALA A 58 -23.82 23.64 -12.21
N THR A 59 -22.70 23.75 -11.48
CA THR A 59 -21.47 23.00 -11.78
C THR A 59 -21.67 21.50 -11.69
N LEU A 60 -22.43 21.02 -10.68
CA LEU A 60 -22.76 19.60 -10.55
C LEU A 60 -23.65 19.08 -11.68
N ARG A 61 -24.58 19.89 -12.23
CA ARG A 61 -25.42 19.49 -13.38
C ARG A 61 -24.61 19.26 -14.65
N LEU A 62 -23.53 20.02 -14.82
CA LEU A 62 -22.66 19.92 -15.99
C LEU A 62 -21.73 18.70 -15.93
N ARG A 63 -21.61 18.04 -14.76
CA ARG A 63 -20.72 16.89 -14.54
C ARG A 63 -21.37 15.80 -13.67
N PRO A 64 -22.44 15.16 -14.18
CA PRO A 64 -23.16 14.16 -13.41
C PRO A 64 -22.33 12.91 -13.09
N GLU A 65 -21.39 12.55 -13.97
CA GLU A 65 -20.47 11.41 -13.77
C GLU A 65 -19.52 11.58 -12.58
N THR A 66 -19.11 12.82 -12.25
CA THR A 66 -18.20 13.10 -11.11
C THR A 66 -18.94 13.57 -9.86
N THR A 67 -20.28 13.63 -9.88
CA THR A 67 -21.07 14.07 -8.73
C THR A 67 -21.11 12.98 -7.64
N PRO A 68 -20.68 13.28 -6.40
CA PRO A 68 -20.75 12.33 -5.28
C PRO A 68 -22.16 11.79 -5.07
N LEU A 69 -22.28 10.51 -4.71
CA LEU A 69 -23.57 9.83 -4.55
C LEU A 69 -24.52 10.57 -3.60
N MET A 70 -23.99 11.12 -2.51
CA MET A 70 -24.77 11.88 -1.51
C MET A 70 -25.38 13.18 -2.07
N LEU A 71 -24.80 13.75 -3.13
CA LEU A 71 -25.25 15.02 -3.72
C LEU A 71 -26.12 14.84 -4.97
N ARG A 72 -26.27 13.61 -5.47
CA ARG A 72 -27.11 13.33 -6.66
C ARG A 72 -28.58 13.69 -6.45
N GLY A 73 -29.09 13.61 -5.22
CA GLY A 73 -30.45 14.05 -4.88
C GLY A 73 -30.70 15.54 -5.14
N LEU A 74 -29.66 16.37 -5.18
CA LEU A 74 -29.73 17.81 -5.44
C LEU A 74 -29.72 18.16 -6.93
N VAL A 75 -29.47 17.17 -7.80
CA VAL A 75 -29.27 17.37 -9.25
C VAL A 75 -30.02 16.31 -10.04
N ARG A 76 -31.06 16.70 -10.79
CA ARG A 76 -31.73 15.81 -11.75
C ARG A 76 -30.83 15.59 -12.98
N VAL A 77 -30.36 14.36 -13.17
CA VAL A 77 -29.57 13.96 -14.35
C VAL A 77 -30.42 13.11 -15.30
N SER A 78 -30.41 13.43 -16.60
CA SER A 78 -31.01 12.59 -17.65
C SER A 78 -30.02 11.49 -18.06
N ASN A 79 -30.30 10.24 -17.68
CA ASN A 79 -29.32 9.16 -17.68
C ASN A 79 -29.24 8.31 -18.99
N ARG A 80 -29.78 8.78 -20.12
CA ARG A 80 -30.13 7.89 -21.25
C ARG A 80 -29.23 7.95 -22.52
N ARG A 81 -28.02 8.52 -22.48
CA ARG A 81 -27.15 8.61 -23.69
C ARG A 81 -25.64 8.36 -23.53
N GLN A 82 -25.11 8.02 -22.35
CA GLN A 82 -23.65 7.89 -22.15
C GLN A 82 -23.09 6.48 -22.44
N ALA A 83 -23.87 5.41 -22.25
CA ALA A 83 -23.37 4.04 -22.38
C ALA A 83 -22.99 3.65 -23.83
N ASP A 84 -23.74 4.15 -24.82
CA ASP A 84 -23.52 3.83 -26.23
C ASP A 84 -22.26 4.52 -26.79
N ALA A 85 -22.01 5.76 -26.35
CA ALA A 85 -20.84 6.55 -26.77
C ALA A 85 -19.50 6.02 -26.19
N GLY A 86 -19.52 5.37 -25.03
CA GLY A 86 -18.32 4.74 -24.45
C GLY A 86 -17.85 3.53 -25.28
N THR A 87 -18.79 2.64 -25.60
CA THR A 87 -18.54 1.41 -26.38
C THR A 87 -17.99 1.73 -27.77
N HIS A 88 -18.56 2.73 -28.46
CA HIS A 88 -18.05 3.16 -29.77
C HIS A 88 -16.63 3.77 -29.72
N ARG A 89 -16.27 4.49 -28.64
CA ARG A 89 -14.92 5.04 -28.46
C ARG A 89 -13.88 3.98 -28.20
N SER A 90 -14.18 3.02 -27.32
CA SER A 90 -13.30 1.88 -27.04
C SER A 90 -13.01 1.08 -28.31
N GLN A 91 -14.03 0.76 -29.11
CA GLN A 91 -13.86 0.05 -30.39
C GLN A 91 -13.05 0.84 -31.43
N SER A 92 -13.21 2.17 -31.48
CA SER A 92 -12.42 3.04 -32.36
C SER A 92 -10.94 3.07 -31.96
N PHE A 93 -10.68 3.16 -30.66
CA PHE A 93 -9.32 3.13 -30.12
C PHE A 93 -8.65 1.77 -30.37
N ALA A 94 -9.34 0.67 -30.10
CA ALA A 94 -8.87 -0.69 -30.38
C ALA A 94 -8.53 -0.89 -31.87
N ARG A 95 -9.41 -0.45 -32.78
CA ARG A 95 -9.18 -0.53 -34.23
C ARG A 95 -7.99 0.32 -34.68
N THR A 96 -7.68 1.42 -33.98
CA THR A 96 -6.50 2.25 -34.27
C THR A 96 -5.22 1.56 -33.82
N LEU A 97 -5.20 0.96 -32.62
CA LEU A 97 -4.04 0.23 -32.12
C LEU A 97 -3.73 -1.02 -32.95
N LEU A 98 -4.74 -1.78 -33.36
CA LEU A 98 -4.58 -2.98 -34.19
C LEU A 98 -3.96 -2.72 -35.59
N ARG A 99 -3.85 -1.45 -36.01
CA ARG A 99 -3.21 -1.04 -37.27
C ARG A 99 -1.75 -0.67 -37.12
N LEU A 100 -1.24 -0.62 -35.88
CA LEU A 100 0.14 -0.28 -35.56
C LEU A 100 0.93 -1.56 -35.24
N GLU A 101 2.24 -1.52 -35.46
CA GLU A 101 3.14 -2.58 -35.01
C GLU A 101 3.21 -2.61 -33.47
N PRO A 102 3.51 -3.76 -32.83
CA PRO A 102 3.47 -3.90 -31.36
C PRO A 102 4.29 -2.84 -30.59
N ALA A 103 5.46 -2.47 -31.11
CA ALA A 103 6.30 -1.42 -30.51
C ALA A 103 5.67 -0.03 -30.62
N GLU A 104 4.97 0.26 -31.72
CA GLU A 104 4.26 1.52 -31.93
C GLU A 104 2.97 1.59 -31.11
N GLN A 105 2.29 0.45 -30.89
CA GLN A 105 1.16 0.36 -29.97
C GLN A 105 1.57 0.76 -28.55
N GLU A 106 2.67 0.19 -28.06
CA GLU A 106 3.20 0.49 -26.73
C GLU A 106 3.57 1.96 -26.57
N ALA A 107 4.32 2.51 -27.53
CA ALA A 107 4.70 3.91 -27.53
C ALA A 107 3.47 4.84 -27.52
N ARG A 108 2.44 4.50 -28.31
CA ARG A 108 1.23 5.32 -28.43
C ARG A 108 0.38 5.32 -27.17
N VAL A 109 0.20 4.15 -26.53
CA VAL A 109 -0.53 4.06 -25.26
C VAL A 109 0.23 4.77 -24.15
N LEU A 110 1.56 4.60 -24.09
CA LEU A 110 2.42 5.26 -23.11
C LEU A 110 2.37 6.79 -23.24
N GLU A 111 2.40 7.32 -24.46
CA GLU A 111 2.27 8.76 -24.71
C GLU A 111 0.94 9.30 -24.16
N LEU A 112 -0.18 8.62 -24.44
CA LEU A 112 -1.50 9.01 -23.94
C LEU A 112 -1.59 8.98 -22.41
N VAL A 113 -1.04 7.94 -21.78
CA VAL A 113 -0.96 7.86 -20.32
C VAL A 113 -0.16 9.03 -19.77
N ARG A 114 1.01 9.34 -20.33
CA ARG A 114 1.86 10.46 -19.88
C ARG A 114 1.18 11.82 -20.04
N ILE A 115 0.40 12.02 -21.10
CA ILE A 115 -0.40 13.24 -21.30
C ILE A 115 -1.46 13.39 -20.20
N GLU A 116 -2.21 12.33 -19.91
CA GLU A 116 -3.26 12.39 -18.87
C GLU A 116 -2.68 12.51 -17.46
N VAL A 117 -1.54 11.89 -17.20
CA VAL A 117 -0.78 12.05 -15.95
C VAL A 117 -0.34 13.50 -15.78
N ALA A 118 0.30 14.08 -16.79
CA ALA A 118 0.69 15.49 -16.78
C ALA A 118 -0.51 16.42 -16.56
N SER A 119 -1.62 16.17 -17.28
CA SER A 119 -2.84 16.98 -17.15
C SER A 119 -3.53 16.85 -15.78
N THR A 120 -3.42 15.69 -15.13
CA THR A 120 -3.95 15.47 -13.77
C THR A 120 -3.14 16.25 -12.74
N LEU A 121 -1.81 16.26 -12.88
CA LEU A 121 -0.89 17.01 -12.03
C LEU A 121 -0.81 18.51 -12.37
N GLY A 122 -1.52 18.98 -13.40
CA GLY A 122 -1.50 20.38 -13.83
C GLY A 122 -0.26 20.79 -14.61
N HIS A 123 0.55 19.84 -15.07
CA HIS A 123 1.67 20.10 -15.99
C HIS A 123 1.17 20.36 -17.41
N THR A 124 1.84 21.29 -18.10
CA THR A 124 1.55 21.65 -19.50
C THR A 124 2.22 20.74 -20.53
N SER A 125 3.24 19.95 -20.13
CA SER A 125 3.91 18.97 -21.00
C SER A 125 4.05 17.62 -20.31
N SER A 126 3.95 16.56 -21.12
CA SER A 126 4.21 15.17 -20.73
C SER A 126 5.70 14.82 -20.65
N ASP A 127 6.59 15.70 -21.13
CA ASP A 127 8.04 15.48 -21.17
C ASP A 127 8.66 15.36 -19.77
N ALA A 128 8.05 16.01 -18.77
CA ALA A 128 8.45 15.93 -17.37
C ALA A 128 8.15 14.56 -16.73
N ILE A 129 7.23 13.77 -17.32
CA ILE A 129 6.79 12.50 -16.76
C ILE A 129 7.66 11.38 -17.33
N LYS A 130 8.54 10.81 -16.51
CA LYS A 130 9.39 9.67 -16.93
C LYS A 130 8.58 8.37 -16.97
N PRO A 131 8.76 7.50 -17.99
CA PRO A 131 7.96 6.28 -18.14
C PRO A 131 8.02 5.30 -16.96
N ARG A 132 9.15 5.22 -16.26
CA ARG A 132 9.39 4.28 -15.14
C ARG A 132 9.39 4.95 -13.77
N GLN A 133 9.05 6.23 -13.68
CA GLN A 133 8.97 6.91 -12.38
C GLN A 133 7.67 6.52 -11.67
N ALA A 134 7.75 6.28 -10.37
CA ALA A 134 6.61 5.89 -9.58
C ALA A 134 5.60 7.05 -9.48
N PHE A 135 4.31 6.73 -9.49
CA PHE A 135 3.25 7.73 -9.32
C PHE A 135 3.31 8.43 -7.96
N THR A 136 3.73 7.74 -6.91
CA THR A 136 3.96 8.30 -5.57
C THR A 136 5.00 9.43 -5.59
N ASP A 137 6.10 9.25 -6.32
CA ASP A 137 7.16 10.24 -6.47
C ASP A 137 6.70 11.48 -7.26
N LEU A 138 5.66 11.31 -8.07
CA LEU A 138 5.02 12.39 -8.83
C LEU A 138 3.92 13.11 -8.03
N GLY A 139 3.65 12.69 -6.78
CA GLY A 139 2.66 13.30 -5.91
C GLY A 139 1.23 12.78 -6.13
N PHE A 140 1.06 11.57 -6.66
CA PHE A 140 -0.25 10.93 -6.69
C PHE A 140 -0.71 10.49 -5.29
N ASP A 141 -1.97 10.79 -5.01
CA ASP A 141 -2.75 10.42 -3.83
C ASP A 141 -4.05 9.71 -4.24
N SER A 142 -4.88 9.34 -3.26
CA SER A 142 -6.14 8.63 -3.51
C SER A 142 -7.16 9.40 -4.37
N LEU A 143 -7.11 10.74 -4.38
CA LEU A 143 -8.06 11.57 -5.16
C LEU A 143 -7.57 11.78 -6.60
N THR A 144 -6.29 12.06 -6.77
CA THR A 144 -5.64 12.22 -8.08
C THR A 144 -5.61 10.90 -8.86
N ALA A 145 -5.49 9.75 -8.18
CA ALA A 145 -5.65 8.43 -8.79
C ALA A 145 -7.04 8.25 -9.43
N VAL A 146 -8.10 8.66 -8.74
CA VAL A 146 -9.48 8.60 -9.26
C VAL A 146 -9.68 9.57 -10.43
N ASP A 147 -9.10 10.77 -10.36
CA ASP A 147 -9.17 11.74 -11.45
C ASP A 147 -8.45 11.27 -12.72
N LEU A 148 -7.26 10.66 -12.58
CA LEU A 148 -6.54 10.05 -13.71
C LEU A 148 -7.37 8.93 -14.33
N ARG A 149 -7.94 8.04 -13.51
CA ARG A 149 -8.84 6.99 -13.99
C ARG A 149 -10.03 7.55 -14.77
N ASN A 150 -10.68 8.59 -14.23
CA ASN A 150 -11.81 9.25 -14.89
C ASN A 150 -11.45 9.78 -16.27
N ARG A 151 -10.28 10.41 -16.37
CA ARG A 151 -9.77 10.96 -17.63
C ARG A 151 -9.44 9.87 -18.64
N LEU A 152 -8.73 8.83 -18.22
CA LEU A 152 -8.40 7.68 -19.07
C LEU A 152 -9.67 6.99 -19.58
N ASN A 153 -10.67 6.77 -18.72
CA ASN A 153 -11.97 6.23 -19.13
C ASN A 153 -12.68 7.13 -20.14
N ALA A 154 -12.60 8.46 -19.99
CA ALA A 154 -13.22 9.40 -20.91
C ALA A 154 -12.55 9.43 -22.28
N VAL A 155 -11.22 9.36 -22.33
CA VAL A 155 -10.42 9.42 -23.57
C VAL A 155 -10.46 8.09 -24.31
N MET A 156 -10.29 6.98 -23.60
CA MET A 156 -10.14 5.64 -24.19
C MET A 156 -11.45 4.86 -24.25
N GLY A 157 -12.51 5.34 -23.59
CA GLY A 157 -13.80 4.66 -23.54
C GLY A 157 -13.80 3.37 -22.73
N LEU A 158 -12.78 3.16 -21.89
CA LEU A 158 -12.61 1.97 -21.06
C LEU A 158 -13.34 2.09 -19.72
N ARG A 159 -13.46 0.95 -19.02
CA ARG A 159 -13.93 0.87 -17.63
C ARG A 159 -12.79 0.40 -16.74
N LEU A 160 -11.86 1.30 -16.47
CA LEU A 160 -10.69 0.97 -15.68
C LEU A 160 -10.99 0.99 -14.16
N PRO A 161 -10.38 0.10 -13.36
CA PRO A 161 -10.51 0.06 -11.90
C PRO A 161 -10.09 1.36 -11.20
N ALA A 162 -10.54 1.59 -9.96
CA ALA A 162 -10.11 2.76 -9.19
C ALA A 162 -8.69 2.58 -8.58
N THR A 163 -8.18 1.35 -8.53
CA THR A 163 -6.90 0.96 -7.93
C THR A 163 -5.72 1.00 -8.91
N LEU A 164 -5.94 1.34 -10.18
CA LEU A 164 -4.93 1.30 -11.26
C LEU A 164 -3.57 1.89 -10.92
N VAL A 165 -3.53 3.02 -10.21
CA VAL A 165 -2.29 3.72 -9.89
C VAL A 165 -1.45 2.95 -8.87
N PHE A 166 -2.10 2.12 -8.04
CA PHE A 166 -1.45 1.24 -7.07
C PHE A 166 -1.07 -0.10 -7.71
N ASP A 167 -1.97 -0.69 -8.48
CA ASP A 167 -1.74 -1.98 -9.16
C ASP A 167 -0.65 -1.85 -10.25
N TYR A 168 -0.58 -0.67 -10.88
CA TYR A 168 0.38 -0.35 -11.95
C TYR A 168 1.14 0.94 -11.59
N PRO A 169 2.18 0.86 -10.74
CA PRO A 169 2.75 2.03 -10.06
C PRO A 169 3.56 2.98 -10.95
N THR A 170 3.69 2.69 -12.25
CA THR A 170 4.43 3.53 -13.21
C THR A 170 3.62 3.76 -14.48
N PRO A 171 3.85 4.88 -15.21
CA PRO A 171 3.21 5.13 -16.50
C PRO A 171 3.42 3.99 -17.52
N ALA A 172 4.58 3.35 -17.54
CA ALA A 172 4.88 2.21 -18.40
C ALA A 172 4.06 0.97 -18.03
N ALA A 173 3.95 0.64 -16.73
CA ALA A 173 3.14 -0.49 -16.27
C ALA A 173 1.65 -0.27 -16.61
N LEU A 174 1.14 0.94 -16.36
CA LEU A 174 -0.24 1.30 -16.67
C LEU A 174 -0.53 1.27 -18.18
N ALA A 175 0.42 1.70 -19.00
CA ALA A 175 0.31 1.62 -20.45
C ALA A 175 0.28 0.17 -20.95
N GLY A 176 1.10 -0.71 -20.36
CA GLY A 176 1.06 -2.15 -20.64
C GLY A 176 -0.31 -2.76 -20.33
N PHE A 177 -0.86 -2.45 -19.15
CA PHE A 177 -2.20 -2.88 -18.75
C PHE A 177 -3.28 -2.40 -19.72
N ILE A 178 -3.31 -1.11 -20.03
CA ILE A 178 -4.31 -0.52 -20.95
C ILE A 178 -4.21 -1.15 -22.34
N ARG A 179 -2.98 -1.39 -22.84
CA ARG A 179 -2.80 -2.05 -24.15
C ARG A 179 -3.41 -3.44 -24.14
N ALA A 180 -3.17 -4.22 -23.09
CA ALA A 180 -3.70 -5.56 -22.98
C ALA A 180 -5.25 -5.58 -22.85
N GLU A 181 -5.82 -4.61 -22.14
CA GLU A 181 -7.28 -4.43 -21.98
C GLU A 181 -7.94 -4.12 -23.32
N VAL A 182 -7.32 -3.24 -24.11
CA VAL A 182 -7.87 -2.78 -25.40
C VAL A 182 -7.75 -3.83 -26.50
N LEU A 183 -6.67 -4.62 -26.48
CA LEU A 183 -6.46 -5.71 -27.45
C LEU A 183 -7.24 -6.97 -27.09
N GLY A 184 -7.89 -7.02 -25.93
CA GLY A 184 -8.53 -8.23 -25.41
C GLY A 184 -7.53 -9.36 -25.17
N THR A 185 -6.25 -9.02 -24.99
CA THR A 185 -5.19 -9.96 -24.60
C THR A 185 -5.06 -10.06 -23.09
N HIS A 186 -5.74 -9.18 -22.36
CA HIS A 186 -6.19 -9.54 -21.03
C HIS A 186 -7.21 -10.65 -21.18
N SER A 187 -6.74 -11.88 -20.98
CA SER A 187 -7.50 -12.75 -20.12
C SER A 187 -7.77 -11.91 -18.87
N GLU A 188 -9.03 -11.60 -18.58
CA GLU A 188 -9.40 -11.49 -17.17
C GLU A 188 -8.65 -12.66 -16.50
N PRO A 189 -8.02 -12.50 -15.32
CA PRO A 189 -7.99 -13.61 -14.42
C PRO A 189 -9.48 -13.87 -14.15
N THR A 190 -10.14 -14.58 -15.06
CA THR A 190 -11.18 -15.51 -14.73
C THR A 190 -10.46 -16.29 -13.66
N ALA A 191 -10.76 -15.95 -12.40
CA ALA A 191 -10.41 -16.76 -11.27
C ALA A 191 -10.62 -18.16 -11.81
N ALA A 192 -9.52 -18.89 -11.99
CA ALA A 192 -9.63 -20.28 -12.28
C ALA A 192 -10.34 -20.74 -11.02
N VAL A 193 -11.67 -20.85 -11.10
CA VAL A 193 -12.42 -21.74 -10.27
C VAL A 193 -11.92 -23.08 -10.75
N GLY A 194 -10.70 -23.40 -10.32
CA GLY A 194 -10.16 -24.72 -10.30
C GLY A 194 -11.28 -25.50 -9.66
N THR A 195 -11.84 -26.41 -10.44
CA THR A 195 -12.77 -27.41 -9.94
C THR A 195 -12.31 -27.81 -8.55
N THR A 196 -13.07 -27.39 -7.54
CA THR A 196 -12.81 -27.64 -6.13
C THR A 196 -13.03 -29.13 -5.89
N GLY A 197 -12.07 -29.94 -6.34
CA GLY A 197 -11.80 -31.21 -5.69
C GLY A 197 -11.49 -30.88 -4.25
N THR A 198 -12.00 -31.69 -3.31
CA THR A 198 -11.73 -31.52 -1.89
C THR A 198 -10.22 -31.57 -1.65
N THR A 199 -9.60 -30.41 -1.50
CA THR A 199 -8.20 -30.15 -1.11
C THR A 199 -7.99 -30.34 0.40
N ALA A 200 -9.02 -30.74 1.15
CA ALA A 200 -8.96 -30.88 2.59
C ALA A 200 -7.82 -31.82 3.04
N ASP A 201 -7.54 -32.85 2.23
CA ASP A 201 -6.47 -33.83 2.46
C ASP A 201 -5.22 -33.60 1.58
N ASP A 202 -5.16 -32.50 0.83
CA ASP A 202 -3.99 -32.21 0.00
C ASP A 202 -2.78 -31.87 0.90
N PRO A 203 -1.63 -32.55 0.75
CA PRO A 203 -0.43 -32.23 1.49
C PRO A 203 0.07 -30.82 1.18
N ILE A 204 0.44 -30.07 2.21
CA ILE A 204 1.07 -28.77 2.05
C ILE A 204 2.56 -28.97 1.79
N VAL A 205 3.06 -28.40 0.70
CA VAL A 205 4.46 -28.53 0.28
C VAL A 205 5.24 -27.30 0.71
N ILE A 206 6.31 -27.49 1.49
CA ILE A 206 7.27 -26.44 1.81
C ILE A 206 8.30 -26.41 0.68
N ILE A 207 8.23 -25.38 -0.17
CA ILE A 207 9.07 -25.25 -1.38
C ILE A 207 10.29 -24.34 -1.19
N GLY A 208 10.28 -23.49 -0.16
CA GLY A 208 11.37 -22.55 0.15
C GLY A 208 11.39 -22.19 1.62
N MET A 209 12.54 -21.70 2.10
CA MET A 209 12.74 -21.27 3.49
C MET A 209 13.89 -20.28 3.60
N SER A 210 13.71 -19.29 4.48
CA SER A 210 14.75 -18.36 4.93
C SER A 210 14.66 -18.24 6.45
N CYS A 211 15.77 -17.85 7.08
CA CYS A 211 15.75 -17.58 8.51
C CYS A 211 16.92 -16.72 8.95
N ARG A 212 16.72 -15.97 10.04
CA ARG A 212 17.77 -15.29 10.79
C ARG A 212 17.67 -15.75 12.25
N TYR A 213 18.78 -16.22 12.80
CA TYR A 213 18.86 -16.62 14.21
C TYR A 213 20.15 -16.09 14.84
N PRO A 214 20.22 -16.04 16.19
CA PRO A 214 21.45 -15.73 16.91
C PRO A 214 22.63 -16.62 16.48
N GLY A 215 23.85 -16.17 16.78
CA GLY A 215 25.07 -16.91 16.43
C GLY A 215 25.50 -16.78 14.96
N GLY A 216 25.06 -15.70 14.29
CA GLY A 216 25.43 -15.43 12.89
C GLY A 216 24.71 -16.33 11.88
N VAL A 217 23.55 -16.86 12.24
CA VAL A 217 22.76 -17.71 11.34
C VAL A 217 22.01 -16.84 10.35
N SER A 218 22.49 -16.83 9.10
CA SER A 218 21.88 -16.10 7.98
C SER A 218 20.99 -16.98 7.09
N GLY A 219 20.79 -18.26 7.41
CA GLY A 219 19.89 -19.10 6.63
C GLY A 219 19.85 -20.55 7.10
N PRO A 220 19.03 -21.40 6.43
CA PRO A 220 18.79 -22.78 6.86
C PRO A 220 20.06 -23.64 6.94
N LYS A 221 21.03 -23.41 6.06
CA LYS A 221 22.32 -24.12 6.07
C LYS A 221 23.16 -23.77 7.30
N ASP A 222 23.16 -22.50 7.71
CA ASP A 222 23.87 -22.05 8.90
C ASP A 222 23.19 -22.55 10.17
N LEU A 223 21.85 -22.54 10.19
CA LEU A 223 21.06 -23.13 11.26
C LEU A 223 21.39 -24.62 11.41
N TRP A 224 21.40 -25.36 10.30
CA TRP A 224 21.75 -26.78 10.31
C TRP A 224 23.16 -27.00 10.88
N ARG A 225 24.14 -26.16 10.47
CA ARG A 225 25.50 -26.23 11.01
C ARG A 225 25.48 -26.05 12.53
N LEU A 226 24.87 -24.97 13.03
CA LEU A 226 24.77 -24.67 14.46
C LEU A 226 24.17 -25.85 15.23
N LEU A 227 23.04 -26.40 14.76
CA LEU A 227 22.36 -27.52 15.41
C LEU A 227 23.19 -28.81 15.38
N SER A 228 23.77 -29.15 14.23
CA SER A 228 24.57 -30.37 14.06
C SER A 228 25.85 -30.37 14.89
N THR A 229 26.39 -29.19 15.20
CA THR A 229 27.56 -29.02 16.07
C THR A 229 27.18 -28.78 17.53
N ALA A 230 25.89 -28.77 17.88
CA ALA A 230 25.38 -28.40 19.20
C ALA A 230 25.95 -27.05 19.70
N GLY A 231 26.04 -26.07 18.81
CA GLY A 231 26.57 -24.75 19.13
C GLY A 231 25.62 -23.94 20.01
N ASP A 232 26.19 -23.15 20.91
CA ASP A 232 25.47 -22.18 21.73
C ASP A 232 25.56 -20.79 21.07
N ALA A 233 24.41 -20.15 20.89
CA ALA A 233 24.27 -18.85 20.26
C ALA A 233 23.92 -17.73 21.26
N VAL A 234 23.98 -18.02 22.56
CA VAL A 234 23.84 -17.03 23.62
C VAL A 234 25.08 -16.14 23.66
N THR A 235 24.85 -14.84 23.66
CA THR A 235 25.90 -13.81 23.74
C THR A 235 25.53 -12.79 24.82
N GLY A 236 26.47 -11.89 25.11
CA GLY A 236 26.14 -10.67 25.84
C GLY A 236 25.18 -9.75 25.06
N ILE A 237 24.52 -8.84 25.78
CA ILE A 237 23.67 -7.79 25.20
C ILE A 237 24.48 -6.95 24.18
N PRO A 238 23.94 -6.65 22.98
CA PRO A 238 24.63 -5.85 21.97
C PRO A 238 24.86 -4.40 22.42
N SER A 239 26.03 -3.85 22.08
CA SER A 239 26.41 -2.47 22.43
C SER A 239 25.93 -1.41 21.42
N ASP A 240 25.28 -1.82 20.34
CA ASP A 240 24.89 -0.98 19.19
C ASP A 240 23.40 -0.58 19.20
N ARG A 241 22.68 -0.89 20.29
CA ARG A 241 21.23 -0.61 20.44
C ARG A 241 20.92 0.66 21.23
N GLY A 242 21.94 1.39 21.67
CA GLY A 242 21.78 2.60 22.48
C GLY A 242 21.31 2.34 23.92
N TRP A 243 21.42 1.09 24.40
CA TRP A 243 21.04 0.71 25.75
C TRP A 243 22.17 0.97 26.75
N ASP A 244 21.81 1.44 27.96
CA ASP A 244 22.73 1.49 29.10
C ASP A 244 22.89 0.10 29.72
N VAL A 245 23.72 -0.74 29.11
CA VAL A 245 23.91 -2.14 29.52
C VAL A 245 24.45 -2.25 30.96
N ASP A 246 25.28 -1.29 31.39
CA ASP A 246 25.84 -1.29 32.75
C ASP A 246 24.81 -0.87 33.80
N GLY A 247 23.97 0.11 33.50
CA GLY A 247 22.85 0.52 34.35
C GLY A 247 21.67 -0.46 34.35
N LEU A 248 21.54 -1.29 33.31
CA LEU A 248 20.44 -2.25 33.17
C LEU A 248 20.59 -3.47 34.08
N PHE A 249 21.80 -3.83 34.52
CA PHE A 249 22.00 -5.05 35.31
C PHE A 249 21.91 -4.84 36.82
N ASP A 250 21.13 -5.66 37.49
CA ASP A 250 21.15 -5.81 38.95
C ASP A 250 20.93 -7.29 39.35
N PRO A 251 21.75 -7.86 40.24
CA PRO A 251 21.55 -9.23 40.70
C PRO A 251 20.26 -9.45 41.50
N ASP A 252 19.60 -8.39 42.01
CA ASP A 252 18.31 -8.44 42.67
C ASP A 252 17.17 -8.49 41.62
N PRO A 253 16.46 -9.62 41.47
CA PRO A 253 15.34 -9.72 40.52
C PRO A 253 14.14 -8.84 40.90
N ASP A 254 14.05 -8.38 42.16
CA ASP A 254 12.96 -7.53 42.63
C ASP A 254 13.22 -6.03 42.39
N ARG A 255 14.43 -5.66 41.95
CA ARG A 255 14.76 -4.26 41.65
C ARG A 255 14.06 -3.81 40.36
N PRO A 256 13.18 -2.79 40.40
CA PRO A 256 12.47 -2.34 39.21
C PRO A 256 13.38 -1.69 38.17
N GLY A 257 13.12 -1.97 36.90
CA GLY A 257 13.83 -1.35 35.77
C GLY A 257 15.21 -1.95 35.47
N THR A 258 15.58 -3.06 36.14
CA THR A 258 16.84 -3.77 35.93
C THR A 258 16.59 -5.24 35.53
N SER A 259 17.62 -5.88 34.98
CA SER A 259 17.67 -7.29 34.59
C SER A 259 18.73 -8.01 35.42
N TYR A 260 18.42 -9.20 35.90
CA TYR A 260 19.38 -10.08 36.59
C TYR A 260 20.23 -10.93 35.62
N THR A 261 20.01 -10.81 34.31
CA THR A 261 20.82 -11.45 33.26
C THR A 261 21.42 -10.40 32.31
N ARG A 262 22.63 -10.68 31.80
CA ARG A 262 23.31 -9.91 30.75
C ARG A 262 23.44 -10.69 29.44
N GLU A 263 22.83 -11.87 29.36
CA GLU A 263 23.00 -12.81 28.27
C GLU A 263 21.67 -13.15 27.59
N GLY A 264 21.71 -13.35 26.28
CA GLY A 264 20.55 -13.66 25.45
C GLY A 264 20.94 -14.02 24.02
N GLY A 265 19.98 -14.45 23.21
CA GLY A 265 20.18 -14.68 21.79
C GLY A 265 19.83 -13.42 21.00
N PHE A 266 20.82 -12.81 20.34
CA PHE A 266 20.63 -11.56 19.61
C PHE A 266 20.94 -11.68 18.11
N LEU A 267 20.15 -10.99 17.31
CA LEU A 267 20.48 -10.70 15.93
C LEU A 267 21.36 -9.45 15.86
N HIS A 268 22.69 -9.63 15.92
CA HIS A 268 23.64 -8.51 15.92
C HIS A 268 23.42 -7.57 14.73
N ASP A 269 23.19 -8.12 13.54
CA ASP A 269 22.98 -7.35 12.32
C ASP A 269 21.54 -6.85 12.11
N ALA A 270 20.64 -6.94 13.11
CA ALA A 270 19.23 -6.52 12.92
C ALA A 270 19.02 -5.01 12.66
N THR A 271 20.07 -4.19 12.71
CA THR A 271 20.01 -2.78 12.29
C THR A 271 20.27 -2.61 10.80
N HIS A 272 20.88 -3.59 10.13
CA HIS A 272 21.18 -3.55 8.70
C HIS A 272 19.92 -3.77 7.87
N PHE A 273 19.85 -3.09 6.73
CA PHE A 273 18.76 -3.21 5.77
C PHE A 273 19.13 -2.59 4.42
N ASP A 274 18.90 -3.32 3.33
CA ASP A 274 19.07 -2.79 1.97
C ASP A 274 17.83 -2.01 1.50
N ALA A 275 17.75 -0.75 1.93
CA ALA A 275 16.60 0.10 1.62
C ALA A 275 16.44 0.39 0.12
N GLU A 276 17.55 0.57 -0.62
CA GLU A 276 17.52 0.92 -2.04
C GLU A 276 16.96 -0.25 -2.86
N PHE A 277 17.33 -1.48 -2.52
CA PHE A 277 16.82 -2.69 -3.17
C PHE A 277 15.28 -2.77 -3.13
N PHE A 278 14.67 -2.40 -2.00
CA PHE A 278 13.21 -2.40 -1.84
C PHE A 278 12.54 -1.08 -2.26
N GLY A 279 13.28 -0.12 -2.83
CA GLY A 279 12.75 1.19 -3.23
C GLY A 279 12.31 2.06 -2.04
N ILE A 280 12.90 1.84 -0.86
CA ILE A 280 12.57 2.53 0.39
C ILE A 280 13.56 3.66 0.61
N SER A 281 13.05 4.87 0.90
CA SER A 281 13.92 6.01 1.16
C SER A 281 14.71 5.82 2.47
N PRO A 282 15.94 6.36 2.59
CA PRO A 282 16.70 6.28 3.84
C PRO A 282 15.95 6.83 5.06
N ARG A 283 15.12 7.86 4.87
CA ARG A 283 14.29 8.44 5.95
C ARG A 283 13.20 7.47 6.41
N GLU A 284 12.56 6.77 5.49
CA GLU A 284 11.57 5.75 5.82
C GLU A 284 12.24 4.54 6.49
N ALA A 285 13.38 4.07 5.98
CA ALA A 285 14.09 2.92 6.53
C ALA A 285 14.48 3.10 8.00
N VAL A 286 14.88 4.31 8.41
CA VAL A 286 15.17 4.64 9.82
C VAL A 286 13.91 4.58 10.70
N ALA A 287 12.75 4.90 10.14
CA ALA A 287 11.46 4.86 10.84
C ALA A 287 10.83 3.46 10.88
N MET A 288 11.37 2.50 10.13
CA MET A 288 10.83 1.15 10.06
C MET A 288 11.32 0.29 11.21
N ASP A 289 10.38 -0.40 11.86
CA ASP A 289 10.66 -1.47 12.79
C ASP A 289 11.60 -2.51 12.13
N PRO A 290 12.73 -2.88 12.77
CA PRO A 290 13.59 -3.97 12.32
C PRO A 290 12.84 -5.25 11.95
N GLN A 291 11.72 -5.54 12.62
CA GLN A 291 10.87 -6.69 12.32
C GLN A 291 10.29 -6.61 10.91
N GLN A 292 9.83 -5.43 10.47
CA GLN A 292 9.33 -5.25 9.09
C GLN A 292 10.45 -5.40 8.06
N ARG A 293 11.65 -4.88 8.38
CA ARG A 293 12.83 -4.95 7.50
C ARG A 293 13.30 -6.37 7.29
N LEU A 294 13.50 -7.11 8.38
CA LEU A 294 13.92 -8.50 8.34
C LEU A 294 12.86 -9.42 7.73
N LEU A 295 11.57 -9.18 8.00
CA LEU A 295 10.49 -9.94 7.37
C LEU A 295 10.49 -9.75 5.85
N LEU A 296 10.79 -8.54 5.36
CA LEU A 296 10.84 -8.22 3.94
C LEU A 296 12.03 -8.93 3.25
N GLU A 297 13.22 -8.85 3.83
CA GLU A 297 14.41 -9.58 3.34
C GLU A 297 14.20 -11.10 3.37
N ALA A 298 13.71 -11.64 4.50
CA ALA A 298 13.45 -13.07 4.64
C ALA A 298 12.40 -13.54 3.64
N SER A 299 11.35 -12.76 3.37
CA SER A 299 10.33 -13.11 2.38
C SER A 299 10.92 -13.19 0.97
N TRP A 300 11.78 -12.23 0.59
CA TRP A 300 12.49 -12.25 -0.68
C TRP A 300 13.36 -13.52 -0.82
N GLU A 301 14.20 -13.78 0.17
CA GLU A 301 15.10 -14.94 0.18
C GLU A 301 14.35 -16.28 0.19
N ALA A 302 13.19 -16.36 0.84
CA ALA A 302 12.37 -17.55 0.84
C ALA A 302 11.87 -17.87 -0.57
N VAL A 303 11.47 -16.86 -1.34
CA VAL A 303 11.06 -17.01 -2.74
C VAL A 303 12.25 -17.43 -3.61
N GLU A 304 13.40 -16.78 -3.47
CA GLU A 304 14.62 -17.18 -4.20
C GLU A 304 15.07 -18.61 -3.86
N SER A 305 14.96 -19.01 -2.59
CA SER A 305 15.31 -20.37 -2.16
C SER A 305 14.40 -21.45 -2.76
N ALA A 306 13.21 -21.06 -3.21
CA ALA A 306 12.27 -21.93 -3.93
C ALA A 306 12.56 -22.01 -5.44
N ASP A 307 13.62 -21.36 -5.92
CA ASP A 307 13.97 -21.23 -7.35
C ASP A 307 12.84 -20.54 -8.17
N ILE A 308 12.14 -19.61 -7.52
CA ILE A 308 11.07 -18.79 -8.11
C ILE A 308 11.63 -17.38 -8.33
N ASP A 309 11.46 -16.84 -9.54
CA ASP A 309 11.71 -15.42 -9.81
C ASP A 309 10.69 -14.56 -9.04
N PRO A 310 11.08 -13.73 -8.07
CA PRO A 310 10.15 -12.90 -7.31
C PRO A 310 9.33 -11.96 -8.19
N ALA A 311 9.86 -11.52 -9.35
CA ALA A 311 9.11 -10.68 -10.27
C ALA A 311 7.92 -11.41 -10.93
N SER A 312 7.97 -12.73 -11.04
CA SER A 312 6.89 -13.56 -11.59
C SER A 312 5.68 -13.68 -10.68
N LEU A 313 5.82 -13.33 -9.39
CA LEU A 313 4.74 -13.38 -8.41
C LEU A 313 3.86 -12.13 -8.39
N ARG A 314 4.25 -11.08 -9.12
CA ARG A 314 3.45 -9.86 -9.22
C ARG A 314 2.08 -10.15 -9.85
N GLY A 315 1.02 -9.72 -9.18
CA GLY A 315 -0.37 -9.98 -9.56
C GLY A 315 -0.86 -11.39 -9.22
N SER A 316 -0.06 -12.22 -8.54
CA SER A 316 -0.51 -13.55 -8.10
C SER A 316 -1.35 -13.46 -6.83
N ASP A 317 -2.20 -14.45 -6.61
CA ASP A 317 -2.99 -14.62 -5.39
C ASP A 317 -2.15 -15.13 -4.20
N THR A 318 -0.82 -14.97 -4.21
CA THR A 318 0.05 -15.42 -3.12
C THR A 318 -0.30 -14.70 -1.82
N GLY A 319 -0.57 -15.44 -0.75
CA GLY A 319 -0.85 -14.88 0.58
C GLY A 319 0.41 -14.64 1.42
N VAL A 320 0.31 -13.73 2.39
CA VAL A 320 1.35 -13.43 3.40
C VAL A 320 0.76 -13.53 4.79
N PHE A 321 1.25 -14.47 5.59
CA PHE A 321 0.79 -14.73 6.95
C PHE A 321 1.97 -14.64 7.91
N ALA A 322 2.01 -13.57 8.70
CA ALA A 322 3.14 -13.27 9.58
C ALA A 322 2.70 -13.25 11.05
N GLY A 323 3.38 -14.03 11.88
CA GLY A 323 3.34 -13.88 13.33
C GLY A 323 4.26 -12.76 13.77
N LEU A 324 3.73 -11.72 14.39
CA LEU A 324 4.52 -10.59 14.92
C LEU A 324 3.99 -10.23 16.29
N MET A 325 4.90 -10.07 17.25
CA MET A 325 4.58 -9.67 18.61
C MET A 325 5.68 -8.72 19.10
N TYR A 326 5.38 -7.97 20.16
CA TYR A 326 6.22 -6.88 20.68
C TYR A 326 6.39 -5.74 19.66
N HIS A 327 5.90 -4.56 20.03
CA HIS A 327 5.90 -3.36 19.19
C HIS A 327 6.75 -2.26 19.86
N ASP A 328 7.79 -2.67 20.58
CA ASP A 328 8.57 -1.81 21.48
C ASP A 328 9.35 -0.74 20.72
N PHE A 329 9.68 -1.02 19.45
CA PHE A 329 10.28 -0.04 18.56
C PHE A 329 9.37 1.19 18.37
N ALA A 330 8.04 1.03 18.38
CA ALA A 330 7.11 2.17 18.29
C ALA A 330 7.26 3.12 19.49
N ALA A 331 7.38 2.57 20.69
CA ALA A 331 7.57 3.34 21.92
C ALA A 331 8.94 4.04 21.93
N TYR A 332 10.00 3.34 21.50
CA TYR A 332 11.33 3.93 21.37
C TYR A 332 11.37 5.04 20.31
N ALA A 333 10.83 4.79 19.12
CA ALA A 333 10.84 5.73 18.01
C ALA A 333 10.06 7.00 18.35
N ALA A 334 8.89 6.87 19.01
CA ALA A 334 8.09 8.01 19.48
C ALA A 334 8.82 8.88 20.53
N ALA A 335 9.68 8.30 21.37
CA ALA A 335 10.47 9.04 22.35
C ALA A 335 11.68 9.76 21.73
N SER A 336 12.11 9.35 20.54
CA SER A 336 13.41 9.72 19.96
C SER A 336 13.38 10.82 18.87
N ALA A 337 12.22 11.19 18.27
CA ALA A 337 12.23 12.13 17.14
C ALA A 337 10.95 12.97 16.91
N GLU A 338 11.09 14.30 16.92
CA GLU A 338 10.14 15.28 16.32
C GLU A 338 10.11 15.22 14.78
N SER A 339 11.02 14.48 14.12
CA SER A 339 11.27 14.57 12.67
C SER A 339 10.83 13.36 11.82
N LEU A 340 10.21 12.33 12.43
CA LEU A 340 9.81 11.09 11.76
C LEU A 340 8.27 10.95 11.56
N GLU A 341 7.48 11.95 11.94
CA GLU A 341 6.01 11.87 12.10
C GLU A 341 5.25 11.22 10.94
N GLY A 342 5.66 11.44 9.68
CA GLY A 342 4.98 10.89 8.50
C GLY A 342 5.19 9.38 8.26
N HIS A 343 6.30 8.81 8.74
CA HIS A 343 6.66 7.40 8.51
C HIS A 343 6.52 6.51 9.74
N LEU A 344 6.36 7.07 10.95
CA LEU A 344 6.25 6.26 12.18
C LEU A 344 5.03 5.34 12.17
N THR A 345 3.88 5.84 11.71
CA THR A 345 2.64 5.07 11.69
C THR A 345 2.78 3.81 10.82
N THR A 346 3.33 3.95 9.61
CA THR A 346 3.51 2.81 8.69
C THR A 346 4.75 2.00 9.04
N GLY A 347 5.78 2.62 9.61
CA GLY A 347 7.02 1.95 10.01
C GLY A 347 6.86 1.01 11.20
N THR A 348 5.80 1.16 12.01
CA THR A 348 5.66 0.41 13.28
C THR A 348 4.34 -0.35 13.42
N ALA A 349 3.34 -0.08 12.58
CA ALA A 349 2.09 -0.82 12.62
C ALA A 349 2.27 -2.30 12.25
N GLY A 350 1.79 -3.21 13.08
CA GLY A 350 1.86 -4.66 12.83
C GLY A 350 1.21 -5.08 11.51
N SER A 351 0.06 -4.49 11.15
CA SER A 351 -0.62 -4.76 9.87
C SER A 351 0.22 -4.41 8.63
N VAL A 352 1.16 -3.47 8.77
CA VAL A 352 2.04 -3.06 7.68
C VAL A 352 3.17 -4.08 7.46
N ALA A 353 3.50 -4.94 8.43
CA ALA A 353 4.53 -5.96 8.26
C ALA A 353 4.17 -6.94 7.11
N SER A 354 3.00 -7.60 7.18
CA SER A 354 2.51 -8.45 6.10
C SER A 354 2.18 -7.65 4.83
N GLY A 355 1.56 -6.47 4.99
CA GLY A 355 1.17 -5.63 3.85
C GLY A 355 2.35 -5.11 3.03
N ARG A 356 3.50 -4.83 3.67
CA ARG A 356 4.71 -4.35 2.99
C ARG A 356 5.37 -5.45 2.17
N VAL A 357 5.36 -6.70 2.63
CA VAL A 357 5.78 -7.85 1.84
C VAL A 357 4.90 -8.00 0.60
N SER A 358 3.57 -7.98 0.79
CA SER A 358 2.62 -8.03 -0.33
C SER A 358 2.86 -6.89 -1.32
N TYR A 359 3.05 -5.66 -0.83
CA TYR A 359 3.30 -4.50 -1.69
C TYR A 359 4.61 -4.60 -2.48
N ALA A 360 5.72 -4.98 -1.83
CA ALA A 360 7.04 -5.05 -2.47
C ALA A 360 7.11 -6.16 -3.55
N LEU A 361 6.50 -7.32 -3.26
CA LEU A 361 6.45 -8.47 -4.16
C LEU A 361 5.27 -8.41 -5.14
N GLY A 362 4.35 -7.45 -4.98
CA GLY A 362 3.14 -7.30 -5.78
C GLY A 362 2.15 -8.46 -5.62
N LEU A 363 1.99 -8.98 -4.41
CA LEU A 363 1.10 -10.11 -4.11
C LEU A 363 -0.32 -9.61 -3.82
N GLU A 364 -1.32 -10.29 -4.38
CA GLU A 364 -2.74 -9.93 -4.29
C GLU A 364 -3.56 -10.89 -3.41
N GLY A 365 -2.90 -11.90 -2.80
CA GLY A 365 -3.54 -12.80 -1.83
C GLY A 365 -3.74 -12.17 -0.45
N PRO A 366 -4.30 -12.92 0.52
CA PRO A 366 -4.53 -12.44 1.87
C PRO A 366 -3.23 -11.99 2.55
N ALA A 367 -3.21 -10.80 3.15
CA ALA A 367 -2.07 -10.26 3.89
C ALA A 367 -2.45 -10.06 5.36
N VAL A 368 -1.99 -10.97 6.23
CA VAL A 368 -2.43 -11.05 7.63
C VAL A 368 -1.24 -11.06 8.57
N THR A 369 -1.30 -10.19 9.58
CA THR A 369 -0.40 -10.24 10.73
C THR A 369 -1.19 -10.67 11.95
N VAL A 370 -0.67 -11.63 12.72
CA VAL A 370 -1.32 -12.23 13.88
C VAL A 370 -0.43 -12.17 15.12
N ASP A 371 -1.05 -11.88 16.26
CA ASP A 371 -0.41 -11.91 17.58
C ASP A 371 -1.20 -12.85 18.51
N THR A 372 -0.62 -14.02 18.76
CA THR A 372 -1.02 -14.98 19.79
C THR A 372 0.16 -15.29 20.73
N ALA A 373 0.98 -14.27 21.00
CA ALA A 373 2.23 -14.36 21.75
C ALA A 373 3.15 -15.46 21.18
N CYS A 374 3.78 -16.29 22.02
CA CYS A 374 4.76 -17.31 21.62
C CYS A 374 4.27 -18.31 20.54
N SER A 375 2.98 -18.35 20.23
CA SER A 375 2.39 -19.22 19.21
C SER A 375 2.12 -18.54 17.86
N SER A 376 2.40 -17.24 17.71
CA SER A 376 2.01 -16.43 16.54
C SER A 376 2.45 -17.02 15.21
N SER A 377 3.68 -17.52 15.09
CA SER A 377 4.20 -18.10 13.84
C SER A 377 3.48 -19.39 13.43
N LEU A 378 3.10 -20.23 14.40
CA LEU A 378 2.34 -21.46 14.14
C LEU A 378 0.87 -21.17 13.83
N VAL A 379 0.29 -20.13 14.43
CA VAL A 379 -1.06 -19.67 14.06
C VAL A 379 -1.07 -19.06 12.66
N ALA A 380 -0.04 -18.28 12.30
CA ALA A 380 0.14 -17.77 10.94
C ALA A 380 0.26 -18.90 9.92
N LEU A 381 1.09 -19.92 10.22
CA LEU A 381 1.20 -21.13 9.39
C LEU A 381 -0.15 -21.87 9.28
N HIS A 382 -0.87 -22.02 10.39
CA HIS A 382 -2.19 -22.65 10.37
C HIS A 382 -3.16 -21.93 9.44
N TRP A 383 -3.23 -20.59 9.49
CA TRP A 383 -4.08 -19.81 8.60
C TRP A 383 -3.65 -19.86 7.14
N ALA A 384 -2.34 -19.85 6.86
CA ALA A 384 -1.84 -20.07 5.50
C ALA A 384 -2.28 -21.43 4.94
N ILE A 385 -2.19 -22.49 5.75
CA ILE A 385 -2.66 -23.83 5.36
C ILE A 385 -4.17 -23.82 5.07
N GLN A 386 -4.97 -23.12 5.89
CA GLN A 386 -6.41 -23.03 5.63
C GLN A 386 -6.70 -22.26 4.33
N ALA A 387 -6.01 -21.14 4.08
CA ALA A 387 -6.19 -20.34 2.87
C ALA A 387 -5.81 -21.11 1.59
N LEU A 388 -4.72 -21.88 1.63
CA LEU A 388 -4.33 -22.78 0.53
C LEU A 388 -5.41 -23.84 0.28
N ARG A 389 -5.94 -24.45 1.35
CA ARG A 389 -6.98 -25.48 1.24
C ARG A 389 -8.33 -24.92 0.80
N SER A 390 -8.70 -23.72 1.22
CA SER A 390 -9.94 -23.08 0.79
C SER A 390 -9.87 -22.50 -0.63
N GLY A 391 -8.67 -22.44 -1.23
CA GLY A 391 -8.44 -21.83 -2.53
C GLY A 391 -8.48 -20.30 -2.48
N GLU A 392 -8.26 -19.69 -1.31
CA GLU A 392 -8.11 -18.23 -1.16
C GLU A 392 -6.75 -17.74 -1.67
N CYS A 393 -5.75 -18.63 -1.74
CA CYS A 393 -4.48 -18.40 -2.40
C CYS A 393 -3.92 -19.69 -3.01
N SER A 394 -3.13 -19.57 -4.07
CA SER A 394 -2.41 -20.69 -4.68
C SER A 394 -1.04 -20.96 -4.04
N MET A 395 -0.47 -19.96 -3.39
CA MET A 395 0.80 -20.02 -2.68
C MET A 395 0.73 -19.14 -1.41
N ALA A 396 1.57 -19.42 -0.41
CA ALA A 396 1.60 -18.61 0.81
C ALA A 396 3.02 -18.49 1.38
N LEU A 397 3.38 -17.28 1.78
CA LEU A 397 4.48 -17.01 2.71
C LEU A 397 3.93 -17.10 4.13
N ALA A 398 4.52 -17.97 4.96
CA ALA A 398 4.09 -18.17 6.34
C ALA A 398 5.30 -18.19 7.27
N GLY A 399 5.25 -17.43 8.36
CA GLY A 399 6.36 -17.37 9.31
C GLY A 399 6.11 -16.44 10.48
N GLY A 400 7.18 -15.98 11.12
CA GLY A 400 7.10 -14.96 12.14
C GLY A 400 8.43 -14.28 12.41
N VAL A 401 8.38 -13.15 13.09
CA VAL A 401 9.52 -12.31 13.41
C VAL A 401 9.44 -11.82 14.85
N THR A 402 10.59 -11.70 15.50
CA THR A 402 10.76 -11.17 16.86
C THR A 402 12.15 -10.59 16.94
N VAL A 403 12.28 -9.30 17.27
CA VAL A 403 13.56 -8.57 17.31
C VAL A 403 13.67 -7.77 18.59
#